data_AF-A0A937WGE4-F1
#
_entry.id   AF-A0A937WGE4-F1
#
_cell.length_a   1.000
_cell.length_b   1.000
_cell.length_c   1.000
_cell.angle_alpha   90.00
_cell.angle_beta   90.00
_cell.angle_gamma   90.00
#
_symmetry.space_group_name_H-M   'P 1'
#
loop_
_entity.id
_entity.type
_entity.pdbx_description
1 polymer ?
#
loop_
_entity_poly.entity_id
_entity_poly.type
_entity_poly.pdbx_seq_one_letter_code
_entity_poly.pdbx_strand_id
1 'polypeptide(L)'
;MKTRLMLNFFIALLLLGLGIHQSIAASIIVTDFRGKQLSFNKPVERIVCLIESVLTGLYMLGAEDKVVGVSTSVYRESVAPQYAAMDPRIKEKEIPAPGNWDFVNIESVISLMPDIVIIWSQQKEAIQSMEEKGIPVYGVWLDSFDDVYKEVCDLGALTGKETRAAQIIQYTQNEIKKFQRVINENKPKIVKVYYMGMPYQQGKIQLMGQDIKKCSLSQRAKLIGFLAQKHRPVFPFSVEDVVLTGRASYINLTPGKKDQEHTLSALESVGIIHLKDRAYTELSGGEQQLVMIARVLAQTPKVILLDEPTTHLDFCNQARVLKLLKDLVKKGMTIVAVLHDPNIAFLYGDAFVFLKDRRIVRPEDGINPWDSAFLKSIYQSNLQSVPYLDRALIVPEIY
;
A
#
# COMPACT_ATOMS: atom_id res chain seq x y z
N MET A 1 -47.81 -46.38 -39.46
CA MET A 1 -46.62 -45.62 -38.97
C MET A 1 -46.82 -44.10 -39.00
N LYS A 2 -47.45 -43.51 -40.03
CA LYS A 2 -47.66 -42.04 -40.11
C LYS A 2 -48.65 -41.45 -39.08
N THR A 3 -49.67 -42.20 -38.65
CA THR A 3 -50.70 -41.70 -37.72
C THR A 3 -50.24 -41.58 -36.26
N ARG A 4 -49.34 -42.45 -35.81
CA ARG A 4 -48.73 -42.38 -34.46
C ARG A 4 -47.72 -41.24 -34.32
N LEU A 5 -47.02 -40.92 -35.41
CA LEU A 5 -46.05 -39.81 -35.43
C LEU A 5 -46.76 -38.46 -35.37
N MET A 6 -47.90 -38.32 -36.07
CA MET A 6 -48.73 -37.10 -36.02
C MET A 6 -49.37 -36.87 -34.65
N LEU A 7 -49.82 -37.94 -33.97
CA LEU A 7 -50.41 -37.86 -32.64
C LEU A 7 -49.36 -37.46 -31.58
N ASN A 8 -48.15 -38.01 -31.66
CA ASN A 8 -47.05 -37.61 -30.77
C ASN A 8 -46.58 -36.17 -31.04
N PHE A 9 -46.63 -35.70 -32.29
CA PHE A 9 -46.32 -34.31 -32.65
C PHE A 9 -47.41 -33.34 -32.15
N PHE A 10 -48.68 -33.74 -32.19
CA PHE A 10 -49.80 -32.95 -31.66
C PHE A 10 -49.80 -32.90 -30.12
N ILE A 11 -49.45 -34.00 -29.44
CA ILE A 11 -49.30 -34.02 -27.98
C ILE A 11 -48.09 -33.19 -27.55
N ALA A 12 -46.99 -33.20 -28.30
CA ALA A 12 -45.84 -32.33 -28.05
C ALA A 12 -46.20 -30.83 -28.24
N LEU A 13 -47.01 -30.49 -29.24
CA LEU A 13 -47.53 -29.13 -29.44
C LEU A 13 -48.56 -28.72 -28.37
N LEU A 14 -49.39 -29.65 -27.87
CA LEU A 14 -50.35 -29.38 -26.80
C LEU A 14 -49.65 -29.18 -25.44
N LEU A 15 -48.54 -29.88 -25.21
CA LEU A 15 -47.67 -29.68 -24.04
C LEU A 15 -46.83 -28.40 -24.14
N LEU A 16 -46.55 -27.90 -25.35
CA LEU A 16 -45.94 -26.59 -25.58
C LEU A 16 -46.97 -25.43 -25.54
N GLY A 17 -48.27 -25.72 -25.71
CA GLY A 17 -49.36 -24.73 -25.78
C GLY A 17 -50.17 -24.54 -24.49
N LEU A 18 -50.05 -25.43 -23.51
CA LEU A 18 -50.62 -25.25 -22.17
C LEU A 18 -49.60 -24.55 -21.28
N GLY A 19 -49.55 -23.23 -21.43
CA GLY A 19 -48.80 -22.32 -20.58
C GLY A 19 -49.20 -22.48 -19.12
N ILE A 20 -48.40 -23.23 -18.37
CA ILE A 20 -48.06 -22.84 -17.00
C ILE A 20 -46.85 -21.91 -17.15
N HIS A 21 -47.12 -20.67 -17.55
CA HIS A 21 -46.19 -19.57 -17.31
C HIS A 21 -46.22 -19.26 -15.82
N GLN A 22 -45.62 -20.14 -15.00
CA GLN A 22 -44.92 -19.61 -13.84
C GLN A 22 -43.69 -18.92 -14.41
N SER A 23 -43.73 -17.60 -14.51
CA SER A 23 -42.52 -16.80 -14.65
C SER A 23 -41.63 -17.17 -13.46
N ILE A 24 -40.63 -18.02 -13.69
CA ILE A 24 -39.50 -18.11 -12.79
C ILE A 24 -38.83 -16.75 -12.93
N ALA A 25 -39.16 -15.81 -12.03
CA ALA A 25 -38.45 -14.57 -11.91
C ALA A 25 -36.97 -14.95 -11.74
N ALA A 26 -36.09 -14.43 -12.60
CA ALA A 26 -34.66 -14.69 -12.48
C ALA A 26 -34.23 -14.23 -11.09
N SER A 27 -33.92 -15.17 -10.21
CA SER A 27 -33.46 -14.86 -8.85
C SER A 27 -32.06 -14.27 -8.94
N ILE A 28 -31.87 -13.07 -8.38
CA ILE A 28 -30.56 -12.46 -8.20
C ILE A 28 -29.84 -13.28 -7.15
N ILE A 29 -28.70 -13.86 -7.50
CA ILE A 29 -27.91 -14.69 -6.60
C ILE A 29 -26.50 -14.10 -6.56
N VAL A 30 -26.06 -13.71 -5.37
CA VAL A 30 -24.68 -13.28 -5.12
C VAL A 30 -24.07 -14.13 -4.01
N THR A 31 -22.76 -14.29 -4.03
CA THR A 31 -22.02 -14.99 -2.96
C THR A 31 -21.10 -13.98 -2.31
N ASP A 32 -21.26 -13.74 -1.01
CA ASP A 32 -20.41 -12.78 -0.30
C ASP A 32 -19.00 -13.33 -0.06
N PHE A 33 -18.12 -12.51 0.54
CA PHE A 33 -16.72 -12.88 0.73
C PHE A 33 -16.48 -13.90 1.85
N ARG A 34 -17.54 -14.28 2.58
CA ARG A 34 -17.53 -15.40 3.53
C ARG A 34 -17.94 -16.72 2.86
N GLY A 35 -18.29 -16.68 1.57
CA GLY A 35 -18.83 -17.82 0.83
C GLY A 35 -20.33 -18.04 1.05
N LYS A 36 -21.05 -17.09 1.68
CA LYS A 36 -22.49 -17.22 1.92
C LYS A 36 -23.27 -16.74 0.69
N GLN A 37 -24.17 -17.59 0.20
CA GLN A 37 -25.04 -17.26 -0.91
C GLN A 37 -26.27 -16.48 -0.43
N LEU A 38 -26.58 -15.38 -1.09
CA LEU A 38 -27.76 -14.55 -0.87
C LEU A 38 -28.62 -14.59 -2.14
N SER A 39 -29.94 -14.69 -1.98
CA SER A 39 -30.88 -14.76 -3.10
C SER A 39 -32.01 -13.76 -2.93
N PHE A 40 -32.30 -13.02 -3.99
CA PHE A 40 -33.34 -12.01 -4.03
C PHE A 40 -34.21 -12.18 -5.28
N ASN A 41 -35.52 -11.99 -5.15
CA ASN A 41 -36.46 -12.11 -6.28
C ASN A 41 -36.56 -10.84 -7.13
N LYS A 42 -35.99 -9.74 -6.64
CA LYS A 42 -35.92 -8.42 -7.29
C LYS A 42 -34.69 -7.67 -6.77
N PRO A 43 -34.20 -6.65 -7.49
CA PRO A 43 -33.15 -5.78 -6.97
C PRO A 43 -33.50 -5.23 -5.57
N VAL A 44 -32.49 -5.11 -4.71
CA VAL A 44 -32.66 -4.52 -3.38
C VAL A 44 -32.93 -3.02 -3.52
N GLU A 45 -33.77 -2.47 -2.67
CA GLU A 45 -34.20 -1.06 -2.68
C GLU A 45 -33.81 -0.33 -1.38
N ARG A 46 -33.49 -1.08 -0.32
CA ARG A 46 -33.13 -0.51 1.00
C ARG A 46 -31.82 -1.10 1.50
N ILE A 47 -30.73 -0.36 1.32
CA ILE A 47 -29.37 -0.77 1.67
C ILE A 47 -28.89 0.02 2.88
N VAL A 48 -28.46 -0.69 3.92
CA VAL A 48 -27.63 -0.13 4.98
C VAL A 48 -26.17 -0.47 4.66
N CYS A 49 -25.36 0.54 4.35
CA CYS A 49 -23.96 0.37 3.97
C CYS A 49 -23.02 0.92 5.05
N LEU A 50 -22.39 0.02 5.79
CA LEU A 50 -21.50 0.38 6.91
C LEU A 50 -20.02 0.48 6.52
N ILE A 51 -19.73 0.51 5.21
CA ILE A 51 -18.39 0.58 4.65
C ILE A 51 -18.29 1.76 3.67
N GLU A 52 -17.39 2.69 3.92
CA GLU A 52 -17.22 3.90 3.08
C GLU A 52 -16.80 3.57 1.63
N SER A 53 -15.87 2.63 1.44
CA SER A 53 -15.42 2.25 0.09
C SER A 53 -16.56 1.64 -0.74
N VAL A 54 -17.41 0.81 -0.12
CA VAL A 54 -18.59 0.22 -0.75
C VAL A 54 -19.64 1.30 -1.05
N LEU A 55 -19.85 2.25 -0.13
CA LEU A 55 -20.76 3.39 -0.34
C LEU A 55 -20.36 4.20 -1.57
N THR A 56 -19.05 4.42 -1.76
CA THR A 56 -18.53 5.06 -2.97
C THR A 56 -18.87 4.23 -4.22
N GLY A 57 -18.73 2.90 -4.17
CA GLY A 57 -19.15 1.99 -5.24
C GLY A 57 -20.63 2.12 -5.60
N LEU A 58 -21.52 2.19 -4.60
CA LEU A 58 -22.96 2.40 -4.80
C LEU A 58 -23.27 3.73 -5.49
N TYR A 59 -22.58 4.80 -5.13
CA TYR A 59 -22.75 6.11 -5.78
C TYR A 59 -22.21 6.10 -7.22
N MET A 60 -21.09 5.43 -7.48
CA MET A 60 -20.56 5.29 -8.85
C MET A 60 -21.52 4.50 -9.76
N LEU A 61 -22.27 3.55 -9.19
CA LEU A 61 -23.31 2.78 -9.85
C LEU A 61 -24.60 3.56 -10.11
N GLY A 62 -24.78 4.73 -9.49
CA GLY A 62 -26.04 5.48 -9.54
C GLY A 62 -27.15 4.80 -8.75
N ALA A 63 -26.80 4.24 -7.58
CA ALA A 63 -27.69 3.54 -6.65
C ALA A 63 -27.78 4.25 -5.29
N GLU A 64 -27.45 5.54 -5.23
CA GLU A 64 -27.52 6.36 -4.04
C GLU A 64 -28.93 6.37 -3.43
N ASP A 65 -29.98 6.43 -4.26
CA ASP A 65 -31.39 6.45 -3.86
C ASP A 65 -31.79 5.23 -2.99
N LYS A 66 -31.09 4.11 -3.17
CA LYS A 66 -31.30 2.85 -2.42
C LYS A 66 -30.64 2.84 -1.04
N VAL A 67 -29.77 3.81 -0.73
CA VAL A 67 -29.06 3.88 0.55
C VAL A 67 -29.97 4.50 1.61
N VAL A 68 -30.25 3.73 2.67
CA VAL A 68 -31.11 4.14 3.81
C VAL A 68 -30.36 4.21 5.14
N GLY A 69 -29.09 3.78 5.17
CA GLY A 69 -28.22 3.93 6.32
C GLY A 69 -26.75 3.87 5.93
N VAL A 70 -25.90 4.64 6.62
CA VAL A 70 -24.46 4.75 6.33
C VAL A 70 -23.59 4.53 7.55
N SER A 71 -22.28 4.37 7.35
CA SER A 71 -21.33 4.39 8.46
C SER A 71 -21.29 5.78 9.13
N THR A 72 -21.20 5.82 10.46
CA THR A 72 -20.95 7.06 11.24
C THR A 72 -19.69 7.78 10.79
N SER A 73 -18.72 7.08 10.21
CA SER A 73 -17.50 7.67 9.65
C SER A 73 -17.77 8.63 8.48
N VAL A 74 -18.88 8.44 7.74
CA VAL A 74 -19.30 9.34 6.64
C VAL A 74 -19.54 10.76 7.14
N TYR A 75 -19.92 10.92 8.41
CA TYR A 75 -20.20 12.22 9.03
C TYR A 75 -19.00 12.82 9.76
N ARG A 76 -17.81 12.22 9.70
CA ARG A 76 -16.58 12.79 10.27
C ARG A 76 -16.07 13.93 9.39
N GLU A 77 -15.52 14.99 10.01
CA GLU A 77 -15.08 16.21 9.29
C GLU A 77 -14.13 15.97 8.12
N SER A 78 -13.27 14.95 8.21
CA SER A 78 -12.29 14.61 7.16
C SER A 78 -12.90 14.01 5.90
N VAL A 79 -14.14 13.50 5.97
CA VAL A 79 -14.78 12.71 4.91
C VAL A 79 -16.12 13.29 4.48
N ALA A 80 -16.87 13.88 5.41
CA ALA A 80 -18.20 14.43 5.20
C ALA A 80 -18.32 15.40 4.00
N PRO A 81 -17.35 16.31 3.72
CA PRO A 81 -17.46 17.21 2.57
C PRO A 81 -17.56 16.49 1.22
N GLN A 82 -16.93 15.32 1.08
CA GLN A 82 -16.89 14.58 -0.19
C GLN A 82 -18.25 13.94 -0.48
N TYR A 83 -18.83 13.23 0.49
CA TYR A 83 -20.15 12.61 0.33
C TYR A 83 -21.27 13.64 0.30
N ALA A 84 -21.16 14.73 1.06
CA ALA A 84 -22.13 15.84 1.02
C ALA A 84 -22.18 16.53 -0.35
N ALA A 85 -21.10 16.49 -1.13
CA ALA A 85 -21.09 16.99 -2.50
C ALA A 85 -21.79 16.04 -3.49
N MET A 86 -21.87 14.75 -3.16
CA MET A 86 -22.47 13.71 -4.01
C MET A 86 -23.94 13.43 -3.68
N ASP A 87 -24.32 13.53 -2.40
CA ASP A 87 -25.68 13.23 -1.92
C ASP A 87 -26.17 14.32 -0.95
N PRO A 88 -27.17 15.13 -1.36
CA PRO A 88 -27.75 16.17 -0.52
C PRO A 88 -28.30 15.65 0.82
N ARG A 89 -28.76 14.40 0.87
CA ARG A 89 -29.29 13.79 2.11
C ARG A 89 -28.18 13.57 3.13
N ILE A 90 -26.93 13.37 2.70
CA ILE A 90 -25.77 13.34 3.60
C ILE A 90 -25.48 14.76 4.10
N LYS A 91 -25.52 15.77 3.23
CA LYS A 91 -25.30 17.17 3.63
C LYS A 91 -26.27 17.62 4.72
N GLU A 92 -27.55 17.29 4.56
CA GLU A 92 -28.63 17.64 5.50
C GLU A 92 -28.77 16.64 6.66
N LYS A 93 -27.90 15.62 6.73
CA LYS A 93 -27.91 14.55 7.76
C LYS A 93 -29.24 13.79 7.86
N GLU A 94 -29.89 13.57 6.72
CA GLU A 94 -31.16 12.84 6.63
C GLU A 94 -30.96 11.32 6.63
N ILE A 95 -29.77 10.82 6.26
CA ILE A 95 -29.48 9.38 6.26
C ILE A 95 -28.96 8.94 7.64
N PRO A 96 -29.64 8.04 8.35
CA PRO A 96 -29.18 7.57 9.65
C PRO A 96 -27.83 6.85 9.58
N ALA A 97 -27.01 7.01 10.63
CA ALA A 97 -25.72 6.33 10.75
C ALA A 97 -25.71 5.36 11.94
N PRO A 98 -26.21 4.12 11.78
CA PRO A 98 -26.42 3.20 12.90
C PRO A 98 -25.14 2.50 13.39
N GLY A 99 -23.97 2.74 12.78
CA GLY A 99 -22.74 2.10 13.21
C GLY A 99 -21.51 2.43 12.38
N ASN A 100 -20.40 1.79 12.67
CA ASN A 100 -19.15 1.79 11.90
C ASN A 100 -18.43 0.45 12.12
N TRP A 101 -17.13 0.39 11.80
CA TRP A 101 -16.32 -0.81 11.96
C TRP A 101 -16.13 -1.24 13.43
N ASP A 102 -16.12 -0.29 14.37
CA ASP A 102 -15.93 -0.54 15.81
C ASP A 102 -17.23 -1.03 16.48
N PHE A 103 -18.36 -0.43 16.12
CA PHE A 103 -19.64 -0.66 16.78
C PHE A 103 -20.81 -0.52 15.82
N VAL A 104 -21.78 -1.44 15.91
CA VAL A 104 -23.03 -1.41 15.16
C VAL A 104 -24.22 -1.49 16.10
N ASN A 105 -25.09 -0.49 16.08
CA ASN A 105 -26.36 -0.53 16.81
C ASN A 105 -27.39 -1.33 16.01
N ILE A 106 -27.57 -2.59 16.39
CA ILE A 106 -28.44 -3.54 15.70
C ILE A 106 -29.91 -3.08 15.67
N GLU A 107 -30.42 -2.51 16.77
CA GLU A 107 -31.80 -2.02 16.84
C GLU A 107 -32.02 -0.82 15.90
N SER A 108 -31.04 0.08 15.82
CA SER A 108 -31.07 1.15 14.82
C SER A 108 -31.04 0.60 13.40
N VAL A 109 -30.23 -0.42 13.09
CA VAL A 109 -30.23 -1.05 11.75
C VAL A 109 -31.60 -1.66 11.42
N ILE A 110 -32.21 -2.41 12.35
CA ILE A 110 -33.53 -3.03 12.15
C ILE A 110 -34.61 -1.97 11.89
N SER A 111 -34.57 -0.85 12.61
CA SER A 111 -35.54 0.23 12.45
C SER A 111 -35.56 0.84 11.04
N LEU A 112 -34.46 0.70 10.30
CA LEU A 112 -34.36 1.16 8.90
C LEU A 112 -35.02 0.19 7.91
N MET A 113 -35.44 -1.00 8.35
CA MET A 113 -36.03 -2.05 7.52
C MET A 113 -35.21 -2.29 6.23
N PRO A 114 -33.92 -2.67 6.34
CA PRO A 114 -33.10 -2.93 5.17
C PRO A 114 -33.51 -4.23 4.47
N ASP A 115 -33.43 -4.24 3.14
CA ASP A 115 -33.42 -5.47 2.34
C ASP A 115 -32.09 -6.20 2.51
N ILE A 116 -31.01 -5.44 2.71
CA ILE A 116 -29.65 -5.96 2.90
C ILE A 116 -28.79 -5.00 3.72
N VAL A 117 -27.89 -5.56 4.52
CA VAL A 117 -26.83 -4.83 5.20
C VAL A 117 -25.49 -5.21 4.58
N ILE A 118 -24.68 -4.21 4.22
CA ILE A 118 -23.31 -4.40 3.74
C ILE A 118 -22.33 -3.97 4.82
N ILE A 119 -21.47 -4.91 5.23
CA ILE A 119 -20.59 -4.77 6.40
C ILE A 119 -19.28 -5.54 6.19
N TRP A 120 -18.23 -5.20 6.93
CA TRP A 120 -16.98 -5.95 6.88
C TRP A 120 -17.19 -7.38 7.37
N SER A 121 -16.71 -8.35 6.60
CA SER A 121 -16.83 -9.79 6.91
C SER A 121 -16.21 -10.19 8.25
N GLN A 122 -15.32 -9.37 8.80
CA GLN A 122 -14.68 -9.58 10.11
C GLN A 122 -15.60 -9.29 11.31
N GLN A 123 -16.68 -8.52 11.14
CA GLN A 123 -17.58 -8.12 12.23
C GLN A 123 -18.56 -9.25 12.60
N LYS A 124 -18.03 -10.41 12.99
CA LYS A 124 -18.75 -11.68 13.12
C LYS A 124 -19.95 -11.61 14.07
N GLU A 125 -19.80 -10.99 15.26
CA GLU A 125 -20.93 -10.93 16.21
C GLU A 125 -22.09 -10.08 15.68
N ALA A 126 -21.78 -8.93 15.08
CA ALA A 126 -22.79 -8.04 14.50
C ALA A 126 -23.52 -8.74 13.34
N ILE A 127 -22.77 -9.43 12.47
CA ILE A 127 -23.35 -10.18 11.36
C ILE A 127 -24.27 -11.30 11.87
N GLN A 128 -23.80 -12.11 12.83
CA GLN A 128 -24.60 -13.18 13.41
C GLN A 128 -25.91 -12.65 13.99
N SER A 129 -25.86 -11.56 14.77
CA SER A 129 -27.05 -10.93 15.38
C SER A 129 -28.06 -10.44 14.35
N MET A 130 -27.61 -9.85 13.23
CA MET A 130 -28.49 -9.41 12.15
C MET A 130 -29.13 -10.59 11.40
N GLU A 131 -28.33 -11.63 11.11
CA GLU A 131 -28.79 -12.81 10.40
C GLU A 131 -29.79 -13.64 11.23
N GLU A 132 -29.58 -13.77 12.55
CA GLU A 132 -30.53 -14.41 13.47
C GLU A 132 -31.88 -13.69 13.51
N LYS A 133 -31.88 -12.37 13.26
CA LYS A 133 -33.09 -11.55 13.16
C LYS A 133 -33.67 -11.50 11.73
N GLY A 134 -33.15 -12.31 10.82
CA GLY A 134 -33.67 -12.46 9.46
C GLY A 134 -33.25 -11.37 8.48
N ILE A 135 -32.26 -10.53 8.82
CA ILE A 135 -31.74 -9.50 7.92
C ILE A 135 -30.62 -10.11 7.05
N PRO A 136 -30.72 -10.07 5.71
CA PRO A 136 -29.65 -10.49 4.82
C PRO A 136 -28.41 -9.61 4.99
N VAL A 137 -27.24 -10.25 5.11
CA VAL A 137 -25.96 -9.54 5.27
C VAL A 137 -24.98 -9.95 4.19
N TYR A 138 -24.45 -8.95 3.48
CA TYR A 138 -23.36 -9.12 2.52
C TYR A 138 -22.03 -8.72 3.18
N GLY A 139 -21.22 -9.73 3.53
CA GLY A 139 -19.92 -9.53 4.16
C GLY A 139 -18.83 -9.23 3.12
N VAL A 140 -18.13 -8.12 3.29
CA VAL A 140 -17.07 -7.65 2.36
C VAL A 140 -15.67 -7.96 2.88
N TRP A 141 -14.77 -8.33 1.97
CA TRP A 141 -13.34 -8.48 2.19
C TRP A 141 -12.60 -8.14 0.90
N LEU A 142 -11.58 -7.27 0.95
CA LEU A 142 -10.88 -6.79 -0.24
C LEU A 142 -9.37 -6.88 -0.05
N ASP A 143 -8.70 -7.79 -0.75
CA ASP A 143 -7.23 -7.92 -0.75
C ASP A 143 -6.62 -7.74 -2.15
N SER A 144 -7.43 -7.82 -3.20
CA SER A 144 -6.99 -7.80 -4.59
C SER A 144 -7.89 -6.96 -5.50
N PHE A 145 -7.41 -6.65 -6.71
CA PHE A 145 -8.24 -6.02 -7.73
C PHE A 145 -9.42 -6.91 -8.15
N ASP A 146 -9.24 -8.22 -8.14
CA ASP A 146 -10.30 -9.16 -8.49
C ASP A 146 -11.42 -9.13 -7.44
N ASP A 147 -11.08 -8.93 -6.16
CA ASP A 147 -12.07 -8.72 -5.10
C ASP A 147 -12.88 -7.45 -5.32
N VAL A 148 -12.21 -6.36 -5.72
CA VAL A 148 -12.88 -5.09 -6.04
C VAL A 148 -13.80 -5.26 -7.26
N TYR A 149 -13.36 -5.96 -8.31
CA TYR A 149 -14.20 -6.21 -9.49
C TYR A 149 -15.40 -7.08 -9.14
N LYS A 150 -15.20 -8.10 -8.32
CA LYS A 150 -16.27 -8.94 -7.80
C LYS A 150 -17.26 -8.11 -6.99
N GLU A 151 -16.81 -7.28 -6.07
CA GLU A 151 -17.68 -6.40 -5.29
C GLU A 151 -18.53 -5.51 -6.20
N VAL A 152 -17.92 -4.82 -7.17
CA VAL A 152 -18.65 -3.94 -8.10
C VAL A 152 -19.67 -4.73 -8.94
N CYS A 153 -19.33 -5.95 -9.38
CA CYS A 153 -20.26 -6.85 -10.06
C CYS A 153 -21.46 -7.23 -9.16
N ASP A 154 -21.18 -7.64 -7.92
CA ASP A 154 -22.21 -8.08 -6.98
C ASP A 154 -23.13 -6.93 -6.57
N LEU A 155 -22.58 -5.73 -6.33
CA LEU A 155 -23.38 -4.52 -6.11
C LEU A 155 -24.23 -4.18 -7.34
N GLY A 156 -23.68 -4.34 -8.55
CA GLY A 156 -24.41 -4.18 -9.80
C GLY A 156 -25.60 -5.13 -9.89
N ALA A 157 -25.41 -6.41 -9.59
CA ALA A 157 -26.47 -7.41 -9.59
C ALA A 157 -27.52 -7.13 -8.50
N LEU A 158 -27.08 -6.82 -7.27
CA LEU A 158 -27.97 -6.50 -6.16
C LEU A 158 -28.86 -5.28 -6.46
N THR A 159 -28.31 -4.26 -7.12
CA THR A 159 -29.01 -2.98 -7.36
C THR A 159 -29.73 -2.90 -8.71
N GLY A 160 -29.53 -3.87 -9.61
CA GLY A 160 -30.04 -3.84 -10.99
C GLY A 160 -29.28 -2.85 -11.89
N LYS A 161 -27.99 -2.67 -11.62
CA LYS A 161 -27.05 -1.74 -12.29
C LYS A 161 -25.91 -2.49 -12.99
N GLU A 162 -26.12 -3.72 -13.44
CA GLU A 162 -25.12 -4.61 -14.02
C GLU A 162 -24.39 -3.98 -15.21
N THR A 163 -25.13 -3.30 -16.09
CA THR A 163 -24.55 -2.57 -17.23
C THR A 163 -23.57 -1.48 -16.77
N ARG A 164 -23.93 -0.74 -15.71
CA ARG A 164 -23.08 0.32 -15.16
C ARG A 164 -21.86 -0.27 -14.44
N ALA A 165 -22.04 -1.37 -13.70
CA ALA A 165 -20.94 -2.11 -13.08
C ALA A 165 -19.91 -2.56 -14.13
N ALA A 166 -20.37 -3.14 -15.24
CA ALA A 166 -19.50 -3.55 -16.34
C ALA A 166 -18.72 -2.37 -16.94
N GLN A 167 -19.36 -1.21 -17.12
CA GLN A 167 -18.68 0.01 -17.59
C GLN A 167 -17.59 0.49 -16.63
N ILE A 168 -17.88 0.51 -15.33
CA ILE A 168 -16.91 0.93 -14.30
C ILE A 168 -15.71 -0.01 -14.31
N ILE A 169 -15.94 -1.33 -14.32
CA ILE A 169 -14.87 -2.33 -14.34
C ILE A 169 -14.03 -2.18 -15.61
N GLN A 170 -14.66 -2.03 -16.78
CA GLN A 170 -13.95 -1.85 -18.05
C GLN A 170 -13.11 -0.57 -18.05
N TYR A 171 -13.65 0.55 -17.55
CA TYR A 171 -12.92 1.81 -17.42
C TYR A 171 -11.71 1.64 -16.50
N THR A 172 -11.91 1.09 -15.31
CA THR A 172 -10.85 0.88 -14.32
C THR A 172 -9.75 -0.04 -14.85
N GLN A 173 -10.11 -1.13 -15.53
CA GLN A 173 -9.13 -2.02 -16.17
C GLN A 173 -8.32 -1.31 -17.25
N ASN A 174 -8.95 -0.44 -18.04
CA ASN A 174 -8.26 0.33 -19.07
C ASN A 174 -7.31 1.37 -18.46
N GLU A 175 -7.73 2.07 -17.41
CA GLU A 175 -6.86 3.01 -16.69
C GLU A 175 -5.68 2.31 -16.03
N ILE A 176 -5.90 1.17 -15.35
CA ILE A 176 -4.82 0.36 -14.78
C ILE A 176 -3.85 -0.09 -15.87
N LYS A 177 -4.33 -0.53 -17.04
CA LYS A 177 -3.46 -0.87 -18.18
C LYS A 177 -2.66 0.33 -18.68
N LYS A 178 -3.25 1.53 -18.75
CA LYS A 178 -2.53 2.76 -19.10
C LYS A 178 -1.46 3.08 -18.08
N PHE A 179 -1.78 3.05 -16.78
CA PHE A 179 -0.80 3.25 -15.72
C PHE A 179 0.31 2.20 -15.76
N GLN A 180 -0.02 0.93 -15.95
CA GLN A 180 0.98 -0.13 -16.10
C GLN A 180 1.86 0.08 -17.33
N ARG A 181 1.31 0.57 -18.45
CA ARG A 181 2.08 0.94 -19.63
C ARG A 181 3.02 2.11 -19.33
N VAL A 182 2.54 3.19 -18.73
CA VAL A 182 3.37 4.34 -18.30
C VAL A 182 4.45 3.90 -17.31
N ILE A 183 4.11 3.06 -16.33
CA ILE A 183 5.06 2.48 -15.37
C ILE A 183 6.05 1.56 -16.07
N ASN A 184 5.67 0.82 -17.12
CA ASN A 184 6.56 -0.07 -17.86
C ASN A 184 7.46 0.68 -18.86
N GLU A 185 6.96 1.75 -19.48
CA GLU A 185 7.68 2.62 -20.40
C GLU A 185 8.66 3.53 -19.64
N ASN A 186 8.21 4.06 -18.49
CA ASN A 186 9.02 4.82 -17.55
C ASN A 186 9.54 3.94 -16.41
N LYS A 187 9.56 2.61 -16.57
CA LYS A 187 10.10 1.73 -15.53
C LYS A 187 11.55 2.14 -15.40
N PRO A 188 11.99 2.74 -14.28
CA PRO A 188 13.42 2.86 -14.06
C PRO A 188 13.93 1.44 -14.19
N LYS A 189 14.81 1.19 -15.17
CA LYS A 189 15.57 -0.06 -15.20
C LYS A 189 16.27 -0.06 -13.86
N ILE A 190 15.75 -0.83 -12.90
CA ILE A 190 16.24 -0.90 -11.53
C ILE A 190 17.74 -0.97 -11.65
N VAL A 191 18.40 0.12 -11.28
CA VAL A 191 19.85 0.14 -11.26
C VAL A 191 20.16 -0.77 -10.09
N LYS A 192 20.50 -2.02 -10.42
CA LYS A 192 21.16 -2.90 -9.48
C LYS A 192 22.56 -2.32 -9.29
N VAL A 193 22.65 -1.26 -8.48
CA VAL A 193 23.89 -0.93 -7.80
C VAL A 193 24.28 -2.20 -7.07
N TYR A 194 25.53 -2.62 -7.23
CA TYR A 194 26.02 -3.87 -6.69
C TYR A 194 25.54 -4.08 -5.25
N TYR A 195 24.60 -5.02 -5.07
CA TYR A 195 24.26 -5.55 -3.77
C TYR A 195 25.15 -6.77 -3.54
N MET A 196 25.68 -6.87 -2.31
CA MET A 196 26.76 -7.73 -1.81
C MET A 196 26.81 -9.19 -2.32
N GLY A 197 25.71 -9.74 -2.83
CA GLY A 197 25.58 -11.10 -3.36
C GLY A 197 25.64 -11.23 -4.89
N MET A 198 25.67 -10.14 -5.67
CA MET A 198 25.77 -10.24 -7.13
C MET A 198 27.24 -10.39 -7.57
N PRO A 199 27.56 -11.16 -8.61
CA PRO A 199 28.88 -11.10 -9.24
C PRO A 199 28.98 -9.84 -10.12
N TYR A 200 30.11 -9.14 -10.07
CA TYR A 200 30.41 -8.07 -11.02
C TYR A 200 31.13 -8.67 -12.25
N GLN A 201 30.83 -8.16 -13.45
CA GLN A 201 31.31 -8.76 -14.70
C GLN A 201 32.77 -8.39 -15.03
N GLN A 202 33.13 -7.11 -14.89
CA GLN A 202 34.46 -6.59 -15.23
C GLN A 202 34.92 -5.54 -14.19
N GLY A 203 36.24 -5.31 -14.11
CA GLY A 203 36.85 -4.36 -13.18
C GLY A 203 37.35 -4.99 -11.87
N LYS A 204 37.52 -4.16 -10.84
CA LYS A 204 37.99 -4.57 -9.51
C LYS A 204 37.25 -3.77 -8.45
N ILE A 205 36.68 -4.46 -7.46
CA ILE A 205 36.09 -3.86 -6.27
C ILE A 205 36.96 -4.24 -5.08
N GLN A 206 37.42 -3.25 -4.33
CA GLN A 206 38.19 -3.46 -3.11
C GLN A 206 37.40 -3.02 -1.89
N LEU A 207 37.36 -3.88 -0.88
CA LEU A 207 36.81 -3.60 0.44
C LEU A 207 37.97 -3.59 1.44
N MET A 208 38.23 -2.45 2.06
CA MET A 208 39.35 -2.27 2.99
C MET A 208 40.70 -2.72 2.40
N GLY A 209 40.95 -2.38 1.13
CA GLY A 209 42.17 -2.76 0.40
C GLY A 209 42.19 -4.18 -0.17
N GLN A 210 41.32 -5.07 0.30
CA GLN A 210 41.22 -6.46 -0.19
C GLN A 210 40.23 -6.56 -1.36
N ASP A 211 40.55 -7.38 -2.37
CA ASP A 211 39.60 -7.69 -3.44
C ASP A 211 38.34 -8.36 -2.84
N ILE A 212 37.16 -7.83 -3.18
CA ILE A 212 35.89 -8.32 -2.65
C ILE A 212 35.65 -9.80 -2.97
N LYS A 213 36.20 -10.32 -4.09
CA LYS A 213 36.12 -11.74 -4.46
C LYS A 213 36.82 -12.64 -3.45
N LYS A 214 37.83 -12.12 -2.73
CA LYS A 214 38.56 -12.84 -1.69
C LYS A 214 37.86 -12.77 -0.32
N CYS A 215 36.84 -11.92 -0.17
CA CYS A 215 36.05 -11.83 1.06
C CYS A 215 34.86 -12.78 0.98
N SER A 216 34.67 -13.63 1.99
CA SER A 216 33.45 -14.42 2.17
C SER A 216 32.23 -13.52 2.43
N LEU A 217 31.02 -14.04 2.21
CA LEU A 217 29.79 -13.29 2.50
C LEU A 217 29.70 -12.86 3.97
N SER A 218 30.13 -13.71 4.91
CA SER A 218 30.17 -13.37 6.34
C SER A 218 31.16 -12.23 6.63
N GLN A 219 32.37 -12.25 6.04
CA GLN A 219 33.33 -11.15 6.18
C GLN A 219 32.77 -9.84 5.62
N ARG A 220 32.11 -9.88 4.45
CA ARG A 220 31.46 -8.69 3.87
C ARG A 220 30.35 -8.18 4.78
N ALA A 221 29.51 -9.08 5.31
CA ALA A 221 28.43 -8.79 6.26
C ALA A 221 28.92 -8.40 7.67
N LYS A 222 30.22 -8.29 7.93
CA LYS A 222 30.77 -7.64 9.14
C LYS A 222 31.31 -6.24 8.84
N LEU A 223 31.57 -5.94 7.58
CA LEU A 223 32.20 -4.70 7.15
C LEU A 223 31.21 -3.72 6.50
N ILE A 224 30.15 -4.24 5.86
CA ILE A 224 29.18 -3.44 5.10
C ILE A 224 27.78 -3.62 5.68
N GLY A 225 27.21 -2.55 6.21
CA GLY A 225 25.80 -2.45 6.55
C GLY A 225 24.98 -2.01 5.34
N PHE A 226 23.79 -2.58 5.14
CA PHE A 226 22.91 -2.20 4.03
C PHE A 226 21.48 -1.99 4.49
N LEU A 227 20.90 -0.85 4.13
CA LEU A 227 19.50 -0.54 4.30
C LEU A 227 18.82 -0.42 2.93
N ALA A 228 17.85 -1.28 2.66
CA ALA A 228 17.06 -1.25 1.43
C ALA A 228 15.87 -0.28 1.53
N GLN A 229 15.43 0.25 0.39
CA GLN A 229 14.28 1.17 0.30
C GLN A 229 12.96 0.58 0.82
N LYS A 230 12.73 -0.73 0.64
CA LYS A 230 11.49 -1.40 1.06
C LYS A 230 11.75 -2.41 2.15
N HIS A 231 11.18 -2.18 3.32
CA HIS A 231 10.98 -3.22 4.31
C HIS A 231 9.47 -3.45 4.49
N ARG A 232 9.03 -4.69 4.32
CA ARG A 232 7.68 -5.10 4.70
C ARG A 232 7.80 -5.95 5.97
N PRO A 233 7.20 -5.55 7.09
CA PRO A 233 7.07 -6.44 8.23
C PRO A 233 6.25 -7.65 7.82
N VAL A 234 6.77 -8.86 8.05
CA VAL A 234 6.04 -10.11 7.77
C VAL A 234 5.54 -10.77 9.06
N PHE A 235 6.17 -10.45 10.20
CA PHE A 235 5.87 -11.06 11.50
C PHE A 235 5.93 -10.00 12.62
N PRO A 236 5.12 -10.16 13.69
CA PRO A 236 5.06 -9.24 14.83
C PRO A 236 6.21 -9.47 15.82
N PHE A 237 7.46 -9.43 15.34
CA PHE A 237 8.63 -9.48 16.21
C PHE A 237 8.74 -8.23 17.08
N SER A 238 9.35 -8.35 18.25
CA SER A 238 9.72 -7.18 19.04
C SER A 238 10.75 -6.33 18.29
N VAL A 239 10.78 -5.04 18.58
CA VAL A 239 11.82 -4.14 18.05
C VAL A 239 13.22 -4.65 18.38
N GLU A 240 13.43 -5.13 19.60
CA GLU A 240 14.69 -5.72 20.04
C GLU A 240 15.09 -6.92 19.16
N ASP A 241 14.17 -7.84 18.89
CA ASP A 241 14.41 -9.00 18.04
C ASP A 241 14.78 -8.59 16.61
N VAL A 242 14.07 -7.61 16.04
CA VAL A 242 14.35 -7.10 14.69
C VAL A 242 15.77 -6.53 14.63
N VAL A 243 16.18 -5.73 15.61
CA VAL A 243 17.54 -5.16 15.66
C VAL A 243 18.59 -6.25 15.89
N LEU A 244 18.29 -7.24 16.73
CA LEU A 244 19.16 -8.37 17.02
C LEU A 244 19.50 -9.18 15.76
N THR A 245 18.60 -9.25 14.77
CA THR A 245 18.91 -9.90 13.49
C THR A 245 20.10 -9.25 12.75
N GLY A 246 20.45 -8.00 13.05
CA GLY A 246 21.66 -7.34 12.55
C GLY A 246 22.96 -8.02 13.01
N ARG A 247 22.89 -8.81 14.09
CA ARG A 247 24.01 -9.58 14.65
C ARG A 247 24.20 -10.95 14.00
N ALA A 248 23.37 -11.34 13.04
CA ALA A 248 23.38 -12.69 12.45
C ALA A 248 24.75 -13.13 11.89
N SER A 249 25.60 -12.20 11.41
CA SER A 249 26.95 -12.54 10.92
C SER A 249 27.97 -12.89 12.03
N TYR A 250 27.63 -12.62 13.30
CA TYR A 250 28.44 -12.91 14.49
C TYR A 250 27.91 -14.09 15.30
N ILE A 251 26.64 -14.46 15.13
CA ILE A 251 25.96 -15.52 15.88
C ILE A 251 26.25 -16.88 15.22
N ASN A 252 26.67 -17.86 16.02
CA ASN A 252 26.84 -19.25 15.56
C ASN A 252 25.54 -20.06 15.73
N LEU A 253 25.07 -20.22 16.97
CA LEU A 253 23.84 -20.95 17.30
C LEU A 253 22.81 -20.05 17.96
N THR A 254 23.19 -19.35 19.03
CA THR A 254 22.30 -18.48 19.80
C THR A 254 22.95 -17.12 20.08
N PRO A 255 22.18 -16.03 20.15
CA PRO A 255 22.70 -14.72 20.54
C PRO A 255 23.32 -14.76 21.94
N GLY A 256 24.48 -14.12 22.10
CA GLY A 256 25.13 -13.97 23.41
C GLY A 256 24.88 -12.60 24.05
N LYS A 257 25.38 -12.40 25.27
CA LYS A 257 25.32 -11.11 25.98
C LYS A 257 25.86 -9.95 25.15
N LYS A 258 26.97 -10.17 24.44
CA LYS A 258 27.59 -9.17 23.58
C LYS A 258 26.67 -8.73 22.42
N ASP A 259 25.88 -9.65 21.87
CA ASP A 259 24.93 -9.33 20.80
C ASP A 259 23.77 -8.50 21.34
N GLN A 260 23.28 -8.82 22.54
CA GLN A 260 22.28 -8.01 23.25
C GLN A 260 22.82 -6.61 23.56
N GLU A 261 24.05 -6.49 24.08
CA GLU A 261 24.70 -5.20 24.34
C GLU A 261 24.80 -4.34 23.06
N HIS A 262 25.21 -4.94 21.93
CA HIS A 262 25.25 -4.23 20.65
C HIS A 262 23.86 -3.82 20.16
N THR A 263 22.84 -4.65 20.35
CA THR A 263 21.45 -4.36 20.01
C THR A 263 20.91 -3.18 20.82
N LEU A 264 21.08 -3.18 22.14
CA LEU A 264 20.62 -2.11 23.03
C LEU A 264 21.36 -0.80 22.73
N SER A 265 22.68 -0.84 22.55
CA SER A 265 23.48 0.33 22.18
C SER A 265 23.06 0.93 20.84
N ALA A 266 22.67 0.08 19.87
CA ALA A 266 22.16 0.54 18.59
C ALA A 266 20.81 1.25 18.73
N LEU A 267 19.88 0.69 19.52
CA LEU A 267 18.58 1.30 19.83
C LEU A 267 18.71 2.64 20.56
N GLU A 268 19.66 2.74 21.49
CA GLU A 268 20.00 4.00 22.16
C GLU A 268 20.56 5.03 21.18
N SER A 269 21.45 4.61 20.28
CA SER A 269 22.10 5.49 19.30
C SER A 269 21.12 6.18 18.35
N VAL A 270 19.97 5.55 18.09
CA VAL A 270 18.90 6.11 17.25
C VAL A 270 17.74 6.71 18.08
N GLY A 271 17.80 6.62 19.42
CA GLY A 271 16.83 7.23 20.33
C GLY A 271 15.49 6.52 20.43
N ILE A 272 15.44 5.21 20.19
CA ILE A 272 14.19 4.41 20.23
C ILE A 272 14.27 3.21 21.19
N ILE A 273 15.19 3.24 22.16
CA ILE A 273 15.31 2.19 23.19
C ILE A 273 14.00 1.95 23.97
N HIS A 274 13.19 2.98 24.16
CA HIS A 274 11.87 2.89 24.81
C HIS A 274 10.84 2.07 24.01
N LEU A 275 11.12 1.77 22.72
CA LEU A 275 10.27 0.95 21.87
C LEU A 275 10.69 -0.52 21.84
N LYS A 276 11.75 -0.92 22.54
CA LYS A 276 12.39 -2.24 22.38
C LYS A 276 11.43 -3.43 22.50
N ASP A 277 10.44 -3.33 23.39
CA ASP A 277 9.48 -4.41 23.67
C ASP A 277 8.21 -4.32 22.81
N ARG A 278 8.02 -3.26 22.00
CA ARG A 278 6.86 -3.10 21.11
C ARG A 278 6.96 -4.02 19.91
N ALA A 279 5.82 -4.40 19.35
CA ALA A 279 5.78 -5.11 18.08
C ALA A 279 6.16 -4.17 16.93
N TYR A 280 7.07 -4.62 16.07
CA TYR A 280 7.55 -3.85 14.92
C TYR A 280 6.41 -3.46 13.94
N THR A 281 5.38 -4.30 13.84
CA THR A 281 4.17 -4.08 13.03
C THR A 281 3.29 -2.94 13.52
N GLU A 282 3.43 -2.50 14.77
CA GLU A 282 2.61 -1.44 15.37
C GLU A 282 3.26 -0.05 15.26
N LEU A 283 4.50 0.01 14.78
CA LEU A 283 5.26 1.24 14.68
C LEU A 283 4.84 2.09 13.49
N SER A 284 4.96 3.41 13.63
CA SER A 284 4.87 4.34 12.51
C SER A 284 6.00 4.11 11.49
N GLY A 285 5.84 4.55 10.25
CA GLY A 285 6.87 4.40 9.21
C GLY A 285 8.22 5.05 9.58
N GLY A 286 8.20 6.18 10.30
CA GLY A 286 9.41 6.83 10.82
C GLY A 286 10.12 6.02 11.89
N GLU A 287 9.38 5.45 12.84
CA GLU A 287 9.94 4.57 13.86
C GLU A 287 10.46 3.27 13.23
N GLN A 288 9.74 2.69 12.28
CA GLN A 288 10.18 1.53 11.52
C GLN A 288 11.51 1.77 10.82
N GLN A 289 11.71 2.97 10.26
CA GLN A 289 12.97 3.35 9.64
C GLN A 289 14.11 3.45 10.66
N LEU A 290 13.86 4.04 11.83
CA LEU A 290 14.86 4.11 12.91
C LEU A 290 15.24 2.72 13.42
N VAL A 291 14.28 1.80 13.54
CA VAL A 291 14.55 0.38 13.88
C VAL A 291 15.48 -0.25 12.84
N MET A 292 15.25 0.00 11.56
CA MET A 292 16.09 -0.58 10.51
C MET A 292 17.49 0.03 10.46
N ILE A 293 17.64 1.31 10.77
CA ILE A 293 18.96 1.93 10.97
C ILE A 293 19.64 1.32 12.19
N ALA A 294 18.92 1.14 13.31
CA ALA A 294 19.45 0.48 14.51
C ALA A 294 19.93 -0.94 14.20
N ARG A 295 19.16 -1.72 13.45
CA ARG A 295 19.54 -3.06 12.99
C ARG A 295 20.86 -3.04 12.21
N VAL A 296 21.05 -2.07 11.33
CA VAL A 296 22.31 -1.89 10.59
C VAL A 296 23.46 -1.49 11.53
N LEU A 297 23.21 -0.63 12.52
CA LEU A 297 24.21 -0.22 13.50
C LEU A 297 24.62 -1.37 14.44
N ALA A 298 23.69 -2.24 14.82
CA ALA A 298 23.97 -3.42 15.64
C ALA A 298 24.99 -4.34 14.96
N GLN A 299 25.03 -4.39 13.62
CA GLN A 299 26.03 -5.11 12.85
C GLN A 299 27.47 -4.56 13.03
N THR A 300 27.65 -3.36 13.60
CA THR A 300 28.94 -2.68 13.76
C THR A 300 29.75 -2.54 12.46
N PRO A 301 29.14 -2.08 11.34
CA PRO A 301 29.80 -2.04 10.04
C PRO A 301 30.88 -0.95 9.99
N LYS A 302 31.78 -1.05 9.00
CA LYS A 302 32.74 0.01 8.66
C LYS A 302 32.18 0.98 7.62
N VAL A 303 31.29 0.49 6.76
CA VAL A 303 30.61 1.27 5.72
C VAL A 303 29.13 0.96 5.77
N ILE A 304 28.29 1.99 5.69
CA ILE A 304 26.84 1.86 5.58
C ILE A 304 26.42 2.29 4.18
N LEU A 305 25.65 1.43 3.52
CA LEU A 305 25.02 1.69 2.24
C LEU A 305 23.52 1.88 2.47
N LEU A 306 22.98 3.03 2.08
CA LEU A 306 21.58 3.39 2.28
C LEU A 306 20.91 3.60 0.93
N ASP A 307 19.86 2.85 0.66
CA ASP A 307 19.03 3.02 -0.52
C ASP A 307 17.77 3.82 -0.14
N GLU A 308 17.76 5.11 -0.46
CA GLU A 308 16.68 6.05 -0.17
C GLU A 308 16.17 6.04 1.29
N PRO A 309 17.03 6.37 2.27
CA PRO A 309 16.73 6.22 3.70
C PRO A 309 15.64 7.17 4.23
N THR A 310 15.16 8.13 3.42
CA THR A 310 14.19 9.17 3.81
C THR A 310 12.87 9.05 3.06
N THR A 311 12.71 8.04 2.20
CA THR A 311 11.49 7.86 1.41
C THR A 311 10.32 7.42 2.28
N HIS A 312 9.12 7.92 1.99
CA HIS A 312 7.89 7.72 2.77
C HIS A 312 7.88 8.30 4.20
N LEU A 313 8.87 9.14 4.56
CA LEU A 313 8.87 9.87 5.83
C LEU A 313 8.31 11.28 5.67
N ASP A 314 7.61 11.78 6.69
CA ASP A 314 7.29 13.21 6.79
C ASP A 314 8.55 14.06 6.96
N PHE A 315 8.42 15.36 6.71
CA PHE A 315 9.54 16.31 6.73
C PHE A 315 10.34 16.30 8.06
N CYS A 316 9.66 16.22 9.20
CA CYS A 316 10.31 16.22 10.50
C CYS A 316 11.12 14.93 10.72
N ASN A 317 10.55 13.79 10.37
CA ASN A 317 11.21 12.49 10.45
C ASN A 317 12.38 12.37 9.46
N GLN A 318 12.25 12.92 8.26
CA GLN A 318 13.38 13.02 7.31
C GLN A 318 14.55 13.79 7.91
N ALA A 319 14.30 14.99 8.45
CA ALA A 319 15.32 15.82 9.07
C ALA A 319 15.99 15.10 10.26
N ARG A 320 15.21 14.39 11.09
CA ARG A 320 15.72 13.60 12.20
C ARG A 320 16.65 12.47 11.73
N VAL A 321 16.25 11.71 10.71
CA VAL A 321 17.08 10.63 10.15
C VAL A 321 18.37 11.21 9.55
N LEU A 322 18.29 12.28 8.76
CA LEU A 322 19.47 12.89 8.15
C LEU A 322 20.44 13.46 9.19
N LYS A 323 19.91 14.06 10.25
CA LYS A 323 20.71 14.53 11.40
C LYS A 323 21.44 13.39 12.09
N LEU A 324 20.75 12.28 12.37
CA LEU A 324 21.35 11.06 12.91
C LEU A 324 22.49 10.55 12.01
N LEU A 325 22.26 10.46 10.70
CA LEU A 325 23.29 10.02 9.75
C LEU A 325 24.52 10.94 9.77
N LYS A 326 24.31 12.26 9.82
CA LYS A 326 25.42 13.22 9.97
C LYS A 326 26.19 13.04 11.28
N ASP A 327 25.51 12.76 12.38
CA ASP A 327 26.17 12.53 13.67
C ASP A 327 26.95 11.21 13.68
N LEU A 328 26.49 10.18 12.97
CA LEU A 328 27.25 8.94 12.74
C LEU A 328 28.52 9.19 11.90
N VAL A 329 28.42 10.00 10.85
CA VAL A 329 29.59 10.40 10.04
C VAL A 329 30.62 11.14 10.88
N LYS A 330 30.19 12.07 11.75
CA LYS A 330 31.08 12.77 12.69
C LYS A 330 31.80 11.83 13.67
N LYS A 331 31.20 10.67 13.98
CA LYS A 331 31.82 9.60 14.79
C LYS A 331 32.76 8.69 13.98
N GLY A 332 33.03 9.01 12.70
CA GLY A 332 33.96 8.28 11.84
C GLY A 332 33.31 7.19 10.98
N MET A 333 31.98 7.12 10.91
CA MET A 333 31.28 6.18 10.04
C MET A 333 31.34 6.65 8.58
N THR A 334 31.62 5.74 7.65
CA THR A 334 31.46 6.01 6.22
C THR A 334 30.06 5.65 5.78
N ILE A 335 29.31 6.60 5.21
CA ILE A 335 27.96 6.39 4.71
C ILE A 335 27.89 6.74 3.23
N VAL A 336 27.35 5.83 2.42
CA VAL A 336 27.00 6.07 1.03
C VAL A 336 25.50 5.95 0.91
N ALA A 337 24.83 7.05 0.58
CA ALA A 337 23.38 7.10 0.46
C ALA A 337 22.96 7.43 -0.97
N VAL A 338 21.94 6.73 -1.47
CA VAL A 338 21.21 7.09 -2.68
C VAL A 338 20.04 7.97 -2.25
N LEU A 339 19.95 9.17 -2.83
CA LEU A 339 18.90 10.15 -2.55
C LEU A 339 18.33 10.63 -3.89
N HIS A 340 17.01 10.72 -3.99
CA HIS A 340 16.33 11.20 -5.21
C HIS A 340 16.16 12.72 -5.24
N ASP A 341 16.12 13.37 -4.07
CA ASP A 341 15.98 14.82 -3.97
C ASP A 341 17.38 15.48 -3.93
N PRO A 342 17.75 16.28 -4.95
CA PRO A 342 19.02 16.98 -4.97
C PRO A 342 19.16 18.00 -3.83
N ASN A 343 18.08 18.60 -3.34
CA ASN A 343 18.14 19.52 -2.20
C ASN A 343 18.58 18.79 -0.94
N ILE A 344 17.98 17.64 -0.65
CA ILE A 344 18.37 16.81 0.49
C ILE A 344 19.82 16.34 0.32
N ALA A 345 20.19 15.87 -0.88
CA ALA A 345 21.55 15.45 -1.15
C ALA A 345 22.53 16.60 -0.90
N PHE A 346 22.32 17.77 -1.50
CA PHE A 346 23.22 18.91 -1.35
C PHE A 346 23.25 19.49 0.04
N LEU A 347 22.18 19.45 0.82
CA LEU A 347 22.23 19.95 2.21
C LEU A 347 23.00 19.00 3.15
N TYR A 348 22.94 17.69 2.92
CA TYR A 348 23.46 16.68 3.86
C TYR A 348 24.62 15.82 3.34
N GLY A 349 24.98 15.92 2.07
CA GLY A 349 26.12 15.21 1.48
C GLY A 349 27.45 15.91 1.74
N ASP A 350 28.54 15.17 1.70
CA ASP A 350 29.91 15.75 1.72
C ASP A 350 30.62 15.56 0.38
N ALA A 351 30.28 14.49 -0.33
CA ALA A 351 30.75 14.20 -1.67
C ALA A 351 29.59 13.67 -2.52
N PHE A 352 29.64 13.94 -3.82
CA PHE A 352 28.55 13.67 -4.75
C PHE A 352 29.03 12.80 -5.91
N VAL A 353 28.25 11.78 -6.23
CA VAL A 353 28.46 10.93 -7.40
C VAL A 353 27.17 10.95 -8.21
N PHE A 354 27.25 11.45 -9.43
CA PHE A 354 26.11 11.47 -10.33
C PHE A 354 26.18 10.27 -11.26
N LEU A 355 25.04 9.63 -11.48
CA LEU A 355 24.91 8.51 -12.39
C LEU A 355 23.90 8.87 -13.48
N LYS A 356 24.34 8.86 -14.74
CA LYS A 356 23.47 9.06 -15.91
C LYS A 356 23.78 7.97 -16.93
N ASP A 357 22.76 7.34 -17.49
CA ASP A 357 22.90 6.30 -18.51
C ASP A 357 23.92 5.20 -18.12
N ARG A 358 23.93 4.83 -16.84
CA ARG A 358 24.83 3.83 -16.22
C ARG A 358 26.31 4.22 -16.20
N ARG A 359 26.62 5.50 -16.39
CA ARG A 359 27.98 6.04 -16.29
C ARG A 359 28.05 7.06 -15.17
N ILE A 360 29.18 7.06 -14.48
CA ILE A 360 29.48 8.13 -13.52
C ILE A 360 29.74 9.39 -14.34
N VAL A 361 29.00 10.44 -14.02
CA VAL A 361 29.21 11.78 -14.57
C VAL A 361 29.71 12.67 -13.44
N ARG A 362 30.62 13.57 -13.76
CA ARG A 362 31.20 14.52 -12.81
C ARG A 362 31.11 15.92 -13.41
N PRO A 363 30.93 16.96 -12.58
CA PRO A 363 31.15 18.32 -13.03
C PRO A 363 32.60 18.49 -13.48
N GLU A 364 32.83 19.43 -14.40
CA GLU A 364 34.18 19.83 -14.81
C GLU A 364 34.94 20.43 -13.62
N ASP A 365 36.28 20.47 -13.71
CA ASP A 365 37.11 21.00 -12.65
C ASP A 365 36.76 22.47 -12.36
N GLY A 366 36.50 22.78 -11.09
CA GLY A 366 36.08 24.12 -10.63
C GLY A 366 34.58 24.39 -10.72
N ILE A 367 33.78 23.48 -11.29
CA ILE A 367 32.32 23.57 -11.32
C ILE A 367 31.72 22.89 -10.08
N ASN A 368 30.83 23.61 -9.40
CA ASN A 368 30.14 23.06 -8.22
C ASN A 368 29.17 21.93 -8.63
N PRO A 369 28.96 20.91 -7.77
CA PRO A 369 27.99 19.84 -8.02
C PRO A 369 26.55 20.31 -8.25
N TRP A 370 26.20 21.50 -7.77
CA TRP A 370 24.89 22.12 -7.88
C TRP A 370 24.80 23.18 -8.99
N ASP A 371 25.73 23.19 -9.95
CA ASP A 371 25.64 24.07 -11.12
C ASP A 371 24.40 23.76 -11.99
N SER A 372 23.68 24.81 -12.40
CA SER A 372 22.41 24.69 -13.15
C SER A 372 22.60 23.99 -14.50
N ALA A 373 23.67 24.33 -15.25
CA ALA A 373 23.92 23.74 -16.57
C ALA A 373 24.31 22.26 -16.45
N PHE A 374 25.15 21.94 -15.47
CA PHE A 374 25.49 20.58 -15.14
C PHE A 374 24.26 19.75 -14.74
N LEU A 375 23.43 20.24 -13.81
CA LEU A 375 22.24 19.54 -13.37
C LEU A 375 21.20 19.37 -14.48
N LYS A 376 21.03 20.38 -15.34
CA LYS A 376 20.19 20.26 -16.54
C LYS A 376 20.67 19.13 -17.45
N SER A 377 21.98 18.95 -17.58
CA SER A 377 22.55 17.82 -18.34
C SER A 377 22.23 16.45 -17.72
N ILE A 378 22.09 16.37 -16.39
CA ILE A 378 21.81 15.12 -15.66
C ILE A 378 20.30 14.81 -15.65
N TYR A 379 19.49 15.76 -15.19
CA TYR A 379 18.06 15.59 -14.95
C TYR A 379 17.19 15.82 -16.19
N GLN A 380 17.75 16.35 -17.28
CA GLN A 380 17.00 16.69 -18.51
C GLN A 380 15.81 17.63 -18.28
N SER A 381 15.87 18.43 -17.20
CA SER A 381 14.87 19.41 -16.82
C SER A 381 15.53 20.77 -16.62
N ASN A 382 14.79 21.86 -16.84
CA ASN A 382 15.23 23.20 -16.46
C ASN A 382 15.22 23.31 -14.94
N LEU A 383 16.42 23.46 -14.36
CA LEU A 383 16.64 23.55 -12.92
C LEU A 383 17.51 24.78 -12.67
N GLN A 384 17.10 25.60 -11.71
CA GLN A 384 17.83 26.77 -11.27
C GLN A 384 18.47 26.49 -9.90
N SER A 385 19.78 26.75 -9.82
CA SER A 385 20.52 26.77 -8.57
C SER A 385 20.38 28.13 -7.89
N VAL A 386 19.84 28.15 -6.68
CA VAL A 386 19.67 29.33 -5.83
C VAL A 386 20.65 29.23 -4.66
N PRO A 387 21.56 30.19 -4.47
CA PRO A 387 22.52 30.16 -3.36
C PRO A 387 21.82 30.01 -2.00
N TYR A 388 22.31 29.07 -1.19
CA TYR A 388 21.80 28.82 0.16
C TYR A 388 22.93 28.35 1.05
N LEU A 389 23.29 29.18 2.04
CA LEU A 389 24.50 29.03 2.85
C LEU A 389 25.75 28.93 1.95
N ASP A 390 26.62 27.95 2.20
CA ASP A 390 27.80 27.60 1.41
C ASP A 390 27.49 26.68 0.21
N ARG A 391 26.20 26.49 -0.10
CA ARG A 391 25.70 25.53 -1.10
C ARG A 391 24.62 26.18 -1.98
N ALA A 392 23.70 25.36 -2.49
CA ALA A 392 22.54 25.84 -3.23
C ALA A 392 21.30 24.98 -3.00
N LEU A 393 20.13 25.60 -3.19
CA LEU A 393 18.85 24.95 -3.39
C LEU A 393 18.54 24.87 -4.87
N ILE A 394 18.04 23.73 -5.32
CA ILE A 394 17.64 23.46 -6.68
C ILE A 394 16.13 23.65 -6.78
N VAL A 395 15.73 24.57 -7.65
CA VAL A 395 14.33 24.92 -7.90
C VAL A 395 14.00 24.61 -9.35
N PRO A 396 12.90 23.91 -9.67
CA PRO A 396 12.47 23.73 -11.05
C PRO A 396 12.03 25.07 -11.64
N GLU A 397 12.42 25.36 -12.87
CA GLU A 397 11.87 26.51 -13.62
C GLU A 397 10.45 26.12 -14.09
N ILE A 398 9.42 26.84 -13.63
CA ILE A 398 8.00 26.56 -13.92
C ILE A 398 7.50 27.39 -15.12
N TYR A 399 8.38 27.76 -16.06
CA TYR A 399 8.04 28.67 -17.16
C TYR A 399 8.38 28.09 -18.53
#